data_AF-K1UG13-F1
#
_entry.id   AF-K1UG13-F1
#
_cell.length_a   1.000
_cell.length_b   1.000
_cell.length_c   1.000
_cell.angle_alpha   90.00
_cell.angle_beta   90.00
_cell.angle_gamma   90.00
#
_symmetry.space_group_name_H-M   'P 1'
#
loop_
_entity.id
_entity.type
_entity.pdbx_description
1 polymer ?
#
loop_
_entity_poly.entity_id
_entity_poly.type
_entity_poly.pdbx_seq_one_letter_code
_entity_poly.pdbx_strand_id
1 'polypeptide(L)'
;MAAVGMPYVTERWPGGMLTNFPTIRKAVKKMATIDKLTADGTYDNFSKREKLQISRQRAKLEKNLGSIADLTRLPAALFVVDVQKEQNAVKEAKRLSIPVFAMVDTCCDPTDID
;
A
#
# COMPACT_ATOMS: atom_id res chain seq x y z
N MET A 1 -14.39 -0.33 6.84
CA MET A 1 -13.80 0.12 5.55
C MET A 1 -14.03 -0.86 4.39
N ALA A 2 -14.17 -2.17 4.60
CA ALA A 2 -14.47 -3.12 3.50
C ALA A 2 -15.84 -2.93 2.80
N ALA A 3 -16.81 -2.23 3.41
CA ALA A 3 -18.14 -2.04 2.85
C ALA A 3 -18.22 -1.07 1.65
N VAL A 4 -17.21 -0.22 1.44
CA VAL A 4 -17.23 0.85 0.41
C VAL A 4 -16.44 0.44 -0.84
N GLY A 5 -15.67 -0.66 -0.79
CA GLY A 5 -14.89 -1.17 -1.93
C GLY A 5 -13.74 -0.25 -2.37
N MET A 6 -13.37 0.74 -1.56
CA MET A 6 -12.25 1.64 -1.84
C MET A 6 -10.96 1.09 -1.22
N PRO A 7 -9.81 1.23 -1.90
CA PRO A 7 -8.52 0.85 -1.33
C PRO A 7 -8.23 1.63 -0.06
N TYR A 8 -7.64 0.98 0.93
CA TYR A 8 -7.31 1.61 2.21
C TYR A 8 -5.95 1.14 2.70
N VAL A 9 -5.35 1.90 3.61
CA VAL A 9 -4.12 1.51 4.30
C VAL A 9 -4.39 1.64 5.80
N THR A 10 -4.35 0.52 6.51
CA THR A 10 -4.52 0.48 7.98
C THR A 10 -3.19 0.41 8.72
N GLU A 11 -2.16 -0.09 8.05
CA GLU A 11 -0.82 -0.13 8.60
C GLU A 11 -0.06 1.16 8.27
N ARG A 12 1.27 1.09 8.36
CA ARG A 12 2.15 2.21 8.06
C ARG A 12 2.14 2.56 6.58
N TRP A 13 2.03 3.84 6.27
CA TRP A 13 2.29 4.35 4.92
C TRP A 13 3.73 4.09 4.46
N PRO A 14 3.95 3.24 3.43
CA PRO A 14 5.28 3.05 2.89
C PRO A 14 5.70 4.29 2.11
N GLY A 15 6.84 4.89 2.48
CA GLY A 15 7.38 6.03 1.75
C GLY A 15 7.60 5.69 0.27
N GLY A 16 7.18 6.57 -0.61
CA GLY A 16 7.19 6.35 -2.06
C GLY A 16 5.94 5.65 -2.59
N MET A 17 4.86 5.53 -1.81
CA MET A 17 3.64 4.84 -2.24
C MET A 17 3.02 5.48 -3.48
N LEU A 18 2.92 6.80 -3.50
CA LEU A 18 2.34 7.55 -4.62
C LEU A 18 3.44 8.03 -5.56
N THR A 19 4.55 8.54 -5.01
CA THR A 19 5.64 9.12 -5.81
C THR A 19 6.46 8.07 -6.57
N ASN A 20 6.51 6.83 -6.09
CA ASN A 20 7.15 5.69 -6.76
C ASN A 20 6.16 4.56 -7.06
N PHE A 21 4.96 4.94 -7.50
CA PHE A 21 3.87 4.02 -7.81
C PHE A 21 4.25 2.88 -8.80
N PRO A 22 5.08 3.09 -9.85
CA PRO A 22 5.50 1.99 -10.73
C PRO A 22 6.24 0.87 -9.99
N THR A 23 7.02 1.20 -8.97
CA THR A 23 7.77 0.20 -8.17
C THR A 23 6.84 -0.54 -7.21
N ILE A 24 5.91 0.18 -6.58
CA ILE A 24 4.89 -0.43 -5.72
C ILE A 24 4.03 -1.41 -6.53
N ARG A 25 3.61 -1.04 -7.74
CA ARG A 25 2.86 -1.92 -8.62
C ARG A 25 3.64 -3.18 -8.98
N LYS A 26 4.97 -3.09 -9.19
CA LYS A 26 5.82 -4.27 -9.39
C LYS A 26 5.84 -5.17 -8.16
N ALA A 27 5.86 -4.61 -6.95
CA ALA A 27 5.82 -5.37 -5.70
C ALA A 27 4.47 -6.10 -5.51
N VAL A 28 3.35 -5.42 -5.77
CA VAL A 28 2.00 -6.03 -5.76
C VAL A 28 1.89 -7.13 -6.82
N LYS A 29 2.40 -6.89 -8.03
CA LYS A 29 2.42 -7.93 -9.08
C LYS A 29 3.25 -9.15 -8.66
N LYS A 30 4.38 -8.93 -7.98
CA LYS A 30 5.21 -10.02 -7.44
C LYS A 30 4.45 -10.86 -6.41
N MET A 31 3.67 -10.21 -5.53
CA MET A 31 2.78 -10.90 -4.59
C MET A 31 1.80 -11.79 -5.34
N ALA A 32 1.05 -11.24 -6.32
CA ALA A 32 0.13 -12.02 -7.15
C ALA A 32 0.80 -13.17 -7.92
N THR A 33 2.05 -13.02 -8.34
CA THR A 33 2.82 -14.12 -8.96
C THR A 33 3.11 -15.25 -7.96
N ILE A 34 3.49 -14.91 -6.71
CA ILE A 34 3.73 -15.92 -5.67
C ILE A 34 2.42 -16.66 -5.36
N ASP A 35 1.29 -15.96 -5.38
CA ASP A 35 -0.03 -16.53 -5.16
C ASP A 35 -0.38 -17.57 -6.22
N LYS A 36 -0.15 -17.23 -7.49
CA LYS A 36 -0.30 -18.16 -8.62
C LYS A 36 0.62 -19.37 -8.52
N LEU A 37 1.91 -19.17 -8.20
CA LEU A 37 2.86 -20.26 -8.03
C LEU A 37 2.43 -21.25 -6.93
N THR A 38 1.77 -20.74 -5.89
CA THR A 38 1.22 -21.55 -4.79
C THR A 38 0.00 -22.34 -5.24
N ALA A 39 -0.86 -21.75 -6.07
CA ALA A 39 -2.05 -22.40 -6.62
C ALA A 39 -1.73 -23.45 -7.70
N ASP A 40 -0.73 -23.18 -8.55
CA ASP A 40 -0.35 -24.03 -9.69
C ASP A 40 0.49 -25.26 -9.27
N GLY A 41 0.77 -25.45 -7.98
CA GLY A 41 1.54 -26.60 -7.46
C GLY A 41 3.06 -26.55 -7.74
N THR A 42 3.53 -25.60 -8.56
CA THR A 42 4.97 -25.36 -8.80
C THR A 42 5.71 -25.03 -7.50
N TYR A 43 5.01 -24.46 -6.52
CA TYR A 43 5.53 -24.22 -5.18
C TYR A 43 6.10 -25.49 -4.52
N ASP A 44 5.62 -26.68 -4.90
CA ASP A 44 6.07 -27.91 -4.28
C ASP A 44 7.42 -28.42 -4.74
N ASN A 45 7.89 -27.96 -5.90
CA ASN A 45 9.19 -28.32 -6.47
C ASN A 45 10.37 -27.59 -5.80
N PHE A 46 10.11 -26.59 -4.95
CA PHE A 46 11.17 -25.85 -4.25
C PHE A 46 11.66 -26.58 -3.00
N SER A 47 12.92 -26.33 -2.61
CA SER A 47 13.46 -26.84 -1.36
C SER A 47 12.75 -26.22 -0.14
N LYS A 48 12.76 -26.91 1.01
CA LYS A 48 12.15 -26.39 2.26
C LYS A 48 12.65 -25.00 2.64
N ARG A 49 13.93 -24.71 2.37
CA ARG A 49 14.57 -23.42 2.64
C ARG A 49 14.03 -22.31 1.73
N GLU A 50 13.86 -22.59 0.44
CA GLU A 50 13.29 -21.65 -0.52
C GLU A 50 11.81 -21.39 -0.25
N LYS A 51 11.03 -22.45 0.04
CA LYS A 51 9.63 -22.32 0.46
C LYS A 51 9.49 -21.37 1.67
N LEU A 52 10.33 -21.53 2.69
CA LEU A 52 10.34 -20.66 3.86
C LEU A 52 10.65 -19.19 3.50
N GLN A 53 11.60 -18.96 2.61
CA GLN A 53 11.97 -17.61 2.18
C GLN A 53 10.84 -16.93 1.38
N ILE A 54 10.20 -17.67 0.47
CA ILE A 54 9.05 -17.20 -0.32
C ILE A 54 7.87 -16.90 0.60
N SER A 55 7.56 -17.79 1.55
CA SER A 55 6.48 -17.59 2.52
C SER A 55 6.69 -16.32 3.37
N ARG A 56 7.91 -16.11 3.90
CA ARG A 56 8.25 -14.89 4.65
C ARG A 56 8.14 -13.63 3.79
N GLN A 57 8.59 -13.71 2.53
CA GLN A 57 8.48 -12.59 1.59
C GLN A 57 7.00 -12.26 1.30
N ARG A 58 6.17 -13.27 1.05
CA ARG A 58 4.73 -13.09 0.83
C ARG A 58 4.05 -12.49 2.05
N ALA A 59 4.28 -13.01 3.25
CA ALA A 59 3.70 -12.48 4.48
C ALA A 59 4.09 -11.01 4.72
N LYS A 60 5.33 -10.62 4.42
CA LYS A 60 5.78 -9.23 4.53
C LYS A 60 5.12 -8.32 3.49
N LEU A 61 4.96 -8.80 2.25
CA LEU A 61 4.28 -8.05 1.19
C LEU A 61 2.79 -7.88 1.49
N GLU A 62 2.12 -8.95 1.91
CA GLU A 62 0.71 -8.96 2.28
C GLU A 62 0.42 -7.98 3.42
N LYS A 63 1.24 -8.02 4.46
CA LYS A 63 1.11 -7.12 5.61
C LYS A 63 1.19 -5.63 5.21
N ASN A 64 2.11 -5.29 4.31
CA ASN A 64 2.37 -3.90 3.94
C ASN A 64 1.51 -3.41 2.76
N LEU A 65 1.17 -4.29 1.81
CA LEU A 65 0.60 -3.92 0.51
C LEU A 65 -0.72 -4.66 0.21
N GLY A 66 -1.15 -5.59 1.05
CA GLY A 66 -2.37 -6.39 0.81
C GLY A 66 -3.61 -5.51 0.66
N SER A 67 -3.73 -4.48 1.49
CA SER A 67 -4.86 -3.55 1.48
C SER A 67 -4.90 -2.60 0.27
N ILE A 68 -3.80 -2.53 -0.49
CA ILE A 68 -3.68 -1.73 -1.73
C ILE A 68 -3.50 -2.61 -2.96
N ALA A 69 -3.69 -3.93 -2.83
CA ALA A 69 -3.54 -4.86 -3.95
C ALA A 69 -4.47 -4.53 -5.11
N ASP A 70 -5.66 -3.99 -4.81
CA ASP A 70 -6.68 -3.59 -5.78
C ASP A 70 -6.40 -2.23 -6.43
N LEU A 71 -5.36 -1.51 -5.98
CA LEU A 71 -5.03 -0.17 -6.46
C LEU A 71 -4.29 -0.26 -7.80
N THR A 72 -5.07 -0.26 -8.89
CA THR A 72 -4.55 -0.37 -10.26
C THR A 72 -4.01 0.95 -10.79
N ARG A 73 -4.47 2.09 -10.30
CA ARG A 73 -4.08 3.44 -10.75
C ARG A 73 -3.89 4.37 -9.56
N LEU A 74 -3.21 5.49 -9.77
CA LEU A 74 -3.12 6.54 -8.76
C LEU A 74 -4.54 6.99 -8.34
N PRO A 75 -4.79 7.19 -7.05
CA PRO A 75 -6.08 7.65 -6.56
C PRO A 75 -6.33 9.10 -7.00
N ALA A 76 -7.60 9.43 -7.25
CA ALA A 76 -8.00 10.78 -7.63
C ALA A 76 -8.14 11.73 -6.43
N ALA A 77 -8.35 11.18 -5.23
CA ALA A 77 -8.42 11.91 -3.98
C ALA A 77 -7.92 11.00 -2.87
N LEU A 78 -7.43 11.59 -1.79
CA LEU A 78 -6.90 10.86 -0.65
C LEU A 78 -7.59 11.32 0.63
N PHE A 79 -7.95 10.36 1.49
CA PHE A 79 -8.53 10.63 2.80
C PHE A 79 -7.54 10.22 3.90
N VAL A 80 -7.03 11.18 4.67
CA VAL A 80 -6.09 10.95 5.78
C VAL A 80 -6.80 11.06 7.13
N VAL A 81 -6.51 10.12 8.01
CA VAL A 81 -6.84 10.22 9.43
C VAL A 81 -5.55 10.54 10.17
N ASP A 82 -5.52 11.63 10.94
CA ASP A 82 -4.35 12.07 11.72
C ASP A 82 -3.14 12.45 10.85
N VAL A 83 -3.12 13.72 10.45
CA VAL A 83 -2.09 14.30 9.58
C VAL A 83 -0.71 14.31 10.23
N GLN A 84 -0.61 14.37 11.56
CA GLN A 84 0.68 14.41 12.26
C GLN A 84 1.46 13.10 12.11
N LYS A 85 0.76 11.96 12.11
CA LYS A 85 1.40 10.66 11.88
C LYS A 85 1.66 10.40 10.40
N GLU A 86 0.76 10.83 9.53
CA GLU A 86 0.78 10.52 8.09
C GLU A 86 1.24 11.69 7.22
N GLN A 87 2.14 12.53 7.72
CA GLN A 87 2.69 13.69 6.98
C GLN A 87 3.32 13.32 5.64
N ASN A 88 3.90 12.11 5.54
CA ASN A 88 4.52 11.64 4.31
C ASN A 88 3.46 11.40 3.21
N ALA A 89 2.28 10.89 3.58
CA ALA A 89 1.19 10.68 2.63
C ALA A 89 0.70 12.02 2.07
N VAL A 90 0.52 13.03 2.93
CA VAL A 90 0.10 14.39 2.54
C VAL A 90 1.15 15.04 1.63
N LYS A 91 2.45 14.96 1.99
CA LYS A 91 3.54 15.51 1.17
C LYS A 91 3.62 14.86 -0.20
N GLU A 92 3.45 13.54 -0.28
CA GLU A 92 3.44 12.82 -1.54
C GLU A 92 2.23 13.19 -2.41
N ALA A 93 1.04 13.29 -1.82
CA ALA A 93 -0.18 13.70 -2.50
C ALA A 93 -0.08 15.12 -3.06
N LYS A 94 0.41 16.07 -2.25
CA LYS A 94 0.65 17.47 -2.66
C LYS A 94 1.63 17.58 -3.84
N ARG A 95 2.70 16.78 -3.83
CA ARG A 95 3.67 16.74 -4.95
C ARG A 95 3.08 16.23 -6.26
N LEU A 96 2.05 15.39 -6.18
CA LEU A 96 1.36 14.83 -7.34
C LEU A 96 0.05 15.56 -7.66
N SER A 97 -0.22 16.67 -6.97
CA SER A 97 -1.45 17.46 -7.12
C SER A 97 -2.72 16.62 -6.91
N ILE A 98 -2.67 15.66 -5.98
CA ILE A 98 -3.84 14.87 -5.57
C ILE A 98 -4.51 15.60 -4.41
N PRO A 99 -5.81 15.92 -4.49
CA PRO A 99 -6.53 16.58 -3.40
C PRO A 99 -6.58 15.70 -2.16
N VAL A 100 -6.31 16.31 -1.00
CA VAL A 100 -6.22 15.63 0.29
C VAL A 100 -7.32 16.12 1.21
N PHE A 101 -8.24 15.22 1.57
CA PHE A 101 -9.20 15.42 2.64
C PHE A 101 -8.65 14.79 3.91
N ALA A 102 -8.66 15.51 5.02
CA ALA A 102 -8.14 14.95 6.27
C ALA A 102 -8.94 15.37 7.50
N MET A 103 -8.97 14.47 8.49
CA MET A 103 -9.46 14.81 9.83
C MET A 103 -8.28 15.32 10.66
N VAL A 104 -8.36 16.60 11.03
CA VAL A 104 -7.29 17.35 11.69
C VAL A 104 -7.64 17.54 13.16
N ASP A 105 -6.72 17.21 14.06
CA ASP A 105 -6.83 17.56 15.48
C ASP A 105 -6.16 18.90 15.75
N THR A 106 -6.45 19.50 16.90
CA THR A 106 -5.95 20.81 17.38
C THR A 106 -4.43 20.99 17.33
N CYS A 107 -3.66 19.90 17.33
CA CYS A 107 -2.19 19.91 17.27
C CYS A 107 -1.60 19.83 15.84
N CYS A 108 -2.43 19.79 14.80
CA CYS A 108 -2.01 19.61 13.41
C CYS A 108 -2.18 20.90 12.59
N ASP A 109 -1.26 21.17 11.68
CA ASP A 109 -1.34 22.30 10.75
C ASP A 109 -2.27 21.95 9.57
N PRO A 110 -3.38 22.69 9.34
CA PRO A 110 -4.32 22.41 8.26
C PRO A 110 -3.90 22.96 6.89
N THR A 111 -2.79 23.68 6.78
CA THR A 111 -2.42 24.42 5.56
C THR A 111 -2.21 23.53 4.32
N ASP A 112 -1.84 22.27 4.53
CA ASP A 112 -1.56 21.31 3.44
C ASP A 112 -2.78 20.45 3.06
N ILE A 113 -3.98 20.82 3.50
CA ILE A 113 -5.22 20.03 3.38
C ILE A 113 -6.24 20.88 2.63
N ASP A 114 -6.96 20.25 1.69
CA ASP A 114 -7.98 20.88 0.85
C ASP A 114 -9.40 20.78 1.44
#